data_AF-A0A2V5Y7E0-F1
#
_entry.id   AF-A0A2V5Y7E0-F1
#
_cell.length_a   1.000
_cell.length_b   1.000
_cell.length_c   1.000
_cell.angle_alpha   90.00
_cell.angle_beta   90.00
_cell.angle_gamma   90.00
#
_symmetry.space_group_name_H-M   'P 1'
#
loop_
_entity.id
_entity.type
_entity.pdbx_description
1 polymer ?
#
loop_
_entity_poly.entity_id
_entity_poly.type
_entity_poly.pdbx_seq_one_letter_code
_entity_poly.pdbx_strand_id
1 'polypeptide(L)' 'MARYRVYAVQFDGNFDGYETLSCSDDVEAIGEAQRLANNSAIEIWSGERFVARMECKSK' A
#
# COMPACT_ATOMS: atom_id res chain seq x y z
N MET A 1 7.66 13.14 -9.84
CA MET A 1 7.76 12.46 -8.53
C MET A 1 6.45 12.62 -7.79
N ALA A 2 5.65 11.56 -7.75
CA ALA A 2 4.42 11.54 -6.97
C ALA A 2 4.72 10.96 -5.58
N ARG A 3 4.07 11.51 -4.56
CA ARG A 3 4.17 11.02 -3.18
C ARG A 3 3.02 10.07 -2.91
N TYR A 4 3.35 8.81 -2.79
CA TYR A 4 2.46 7.73 -2.42
C TYR A 4 2.55 7.50 -0.90
N ARG A 5 1.41 7.25 -0.28
CA ARG A 5 1.27 6.81 1.11
C ARG A 5 0.71 5.41 1.06
N VAL A 6 1.46 4.49 1.61
CA VAL A 6 1.17 3.06 1.62
C VAL A 6 0.82 2.70 3.05
N TYR A 7 -0.46 2.42 3.29
CA TYR A 7 -1.00 2.07 4.59
C TYR A 7 -1.06 0.55 4.69
N ALA A 8 -0.35 -0.03 5.66
CA ALA A 8 -0.41 -1.44 5.98
C ALA A 8 -1.54 -1.67 6.99
N VAL A 9 -2.52 -2.46 6.58
CA VAL A 9 -3.70 -2.84 7.37
C VAL A 9 -3.69 -4.35 7.52
N GLN A 10 -3.55 -4.84 8.75
CA GLN A 10 -3.65 -6.27 9.02
C GLN A 10 -5.07 -6.78 8.71
N PHE A 11 -5.19 -8.07 8.42
CA PHE A 11 -6.47 -8.72 8.16
C PHE A 11 -7.47 -8.59 9.32
N ASP A 12 -6.96 -8.41 10.54
CA ASP A 12 -7.73 -8.17 11.77
C ASP A 12 -8.39 -6.77 11.82
N GLY A 13 -8.13 -5.91 10.82
CA GLY A 13 -8.54 -4.51 10.83
C GLY A 13 -7.61 -3.61 11.64
N ASN A 14 -6.53 -4.17 12.19
CA ASN A 14 -5.51 -3.41 12.89
C ASN A 14 -4.58 -2.69 11.91
N PHE A 15 -4.48 -1.38 12.09
CA PHE A 15 -3.56 -0.56 11.32
C PHE A 15 -2.13 -0.77 11.84
N ASP A 16 -1.26 -1.32 10.99
CA ASP A 16 0.12 -1.67 11.37
C ASP A 16 1.06 -0.47 11.24
N GLY A 17 0.84 0.35 10.22
CA GLY A 17 1.65 1.53 9.96
C GLY A 17 1.42 2.08 8.56
N TYR A 18 2.00 3.25 8.27
CA TYR A 18 2.08 3.76 6.92
C TYR A 18 3.52 4.06 6.54
N GLU A 19 3.86 3.78 5.30
CA GLU A 19 5.11 4.17 4.69
C GLU A 19 4.86 5.19 3.58
N THR A 20 5.74 6.18 3.46
CA THR A 20 5.63 7.20 2.42
C THR A 20 6.63 6.89 1.32
N LEU A 21 6.13 6.47 0.16
CA LEU A 21 6.92 6.11 -1.01
C LEU A 21 6.89 7.26 -2.02
N SER A 22 8.05 7.68 -2.52
CA SER A 22 8.12 8.61 -3.65
C SER A 22 8.43 7.79 -4.90
N CYS A 23 7.41 7.53 -5.72
CA CYS A 23 7.54 6.79 -6.97
C CYS A 23 7.29 7.72 -8.17
N SER A 24 7.80 7.34 -9.34
CA SER A 24 7.51 8.07 -10.58
C SER A 24 6.13 7.69 -11.10
N ASP A 25 5.75 6.43 -10.92
CA ASP A 25 4.53 5.85 -11.48
C ASP A 25 3.81 4.94 -10.47
N ASP A 26 2.51 4.76 -10.67
CA ASP A 26 1.65 3.93 -9.82
C ASP A 26 2.11 2.47 -9.83
N VAL A 27 2.71 2.00 -10.94
CA VAL A 27 3.20 0.63 -11.11
C VAL A 27 4.37 0.34 -10.17
N GLU A 28 5.31 1.28 -10.02
CA GLU A 28 6.44 1.12 -9.09
C GLU A 28 5.93 1.10 -7.64
N ALA A 29 4.97 1.98 -7.31
CA ALA A 29 4.37 2.02 -5.98
C ALA A 29 3.63 0.71 -5.64
N ILE A 30 2.92 0.13 -6.60
CA ILE A 30 2.24 -1.16 -6.44
C ILE A 30 3.25 -2.30 -6.30
N GLY A 31 4.35 -2.28 -7.06
CA GLY A 31 5.39 -3.31 -6.96
C GLY A 31 6.07 -3.33 -5.58
N GLU A 32 6.43 -2.17 -5.05
CA GLU A 32 7.04 -2.07 -3.72
C GLU A 32 6.02 -2.40 -2.61
N ALA A 33 4.78 -1.91 -2.73
CA ALA A 33 3.70 -2.29 -1.81
C ALA A 33 3.42 -3.80 -1.83
N GLN A 34 3.47 -4.46 -2.98
CA GLN A 34 3.26 -5.91 -3.07
C GLN A 34 4.35 -6.70 -2.34
N ARG A 35 5.61 -6.22 -2.32
CA ARG A 35 6.69 -6.84 -1.53
C ARG A 35 6.47 -6.69 -0.02
N LEU A 36 5.83 -5.61 0.41
CA LEU A 36 5.46 -5.35 1.80
C LEU A 36 4.21 -6.15 2.22
N ALA A 37 3.33 -6.47 1.28
CA ALA A 37 2.08 -7.20 1.50
C ALA A 37 2.32 -8.70 1.75
N ASN A 38 3.11 -9.04 2.78
CA ASN A 38 3.49 -10.43 3.05
C ASN A 38 2.50 -11.17 3.97
N ASN A 39 1.53 -10.47 4.59
CA ASN A 39 0.38 -11.08 5.28
C ASN A 39 -0.73 -10.07 5.65
N SER A 40 -0.65 -8.86 5.13
CA SER A 40 -1.50 -7.72 5.48
C SER A 40 -2.06 -7.11 4.20
N ALA A 41 -3.27 -6.55 4.29
CA ALA A 41 -3.79 -5.70 3.24
C ALA A 41 -2.99 -4.39 3.19
N ILE A 42 -2.77 -3.87 1.99
CA ILE A 42 -2.03 -2.63 1.80
C ILE A 42 -2.85 -1.68 0.95
N GLU A 43 -3.02 -0.45 1.41
CA GLU A 43 -3.73 0.61 0.69
C GLU A 43 -2.76 1.68 0.23
N ILE A 44 -2.78 2.00 -1.06
CA ILE A 44 -1.91 2.97 -1.71
C ILE A 44 -2.73 4.22 -2.01
N TRP A 45 -2.25 5.35 -1.54
CA TRP A 45 -2.88 6.66 -1.67
C TRP A 45 -1.88 7.66 -2.23
N SER A 46 -2.31 8.54 -3.13
CA SER A 46 -1.51 9.64 -3.67
C SER A 46 -2.17 10.95 -3.24
N GLY A 47 -1.74 11.48 -2.09
CA GLY A 47 -2.43 12.59 -1.43
C GLY A 47 -3.85 12.20 -0.99
N GLU A 48 -4.85 12.82 -1.59
CA GLU A 48 -6.29 12.54 -1.36
C GLU A 48 -6.86 11.50 -2.33
N ARG A 49 -6.06 11.07 -3.32
CA ARG A 49 -6.47 10.10 -4.34
C ARG A 49 -6.17 8.68 -3.87
N PHE A 50 -7.19 7.85 -3.77
CA PHE A 50 -7.01 6.41 -3.62
C PHE A 50 -6.48 5.81 -4.93
N VAL A 51 -5.32 5.15 -4.88
CA VAL A 51 -4.65 4.58 -6.06
C VAL A 51 -5.06 3.12 -6.21
N ALA A 52 -4.82 2.31 -5.18
CA ALA A 52 -5.12 0.89 -5.18
C ALA A 52 -5.20 0.33 -3.75
N ARG A 53 -5.99 -0.72 -3.53
CA ARG A 53 -5.83 -1.61 -2.37
C ARG A 53 -5.43 -2.99 -2.83
N MET A 54 -4.51 -3.58 -2.10
CA MET A 54 -4.08 -4.96 -2.28
C MET A 54 -4.51 -5.72 -1.04
N GLU A 55 -5.44 -6.63 -1.21
CA GLU A 55 -5.88 -7.51 -0.13
C GLU A 55 -4.95 -8.73 -0.13
N CYS A 56 -4.34 -9.03 1.01
CA CYS A 56 -3.67 -10.31 1.16
C CYS A 56 -4.75 -11.39 1.15
N LYS A 57 -4.86 -12.13 0.05
CA LYS A 57 -5.69 -13.33 0.00
C LYS A 57 -5.04 -14.37 0.92
N SER A 58 -5.47 -14.40 2.18
CA SER A 58 -5.34 -15.59 3.01
C SER A 58 -5.95 -16.76 2.22
N LYS A 59 -5.11 -17.72 1.87
CA LYS A 59 -5.46 -18.89 1.06
C LYS A 59 -6.12 -19.96 1.92
#